data_AF-D3UA00-F1
#
_entry.id   AF-D3UA00-F1
#
_cell.length_a   1.000
_cell.length_b   1.000
_cell.length_c   1.000
_cell.angle_alpha   90.00
_cell.angle_beta   90.00
_cell.angle_gamma   90.00
#
_symmetry.space_group_name_H-M   'P 1'
#
loop_
_entity.id
_entity.type
_entity.pdbx_description
1 polymer ?
#
loop_
_entity_poly.entity_id
_entity_poly.type
_entity_poly.pdbx_seq_one_letter_code
_entity_poly.pdbx_strand_id
1 'polypeptide(L)'
;MPRRPQSRTPLRKQSVDNKVFKCQGCRMSSIPPQPADAFTAPSAHEARVQRAYTSLFRIAERHAATDGQRRRQAQSHMISPYEAVRLVSFLLSGAAQLEGEEPEVDRADITAALSLLPLARAEMDEVEAGILKMAHGRGMTWSEIAFGLGLATPQAARQRHERLASRMESGAEKKADG
;
A
#
# COMPACT_ATOMS: atom_id res chain seq x y z
N MET A 1 0.91 50.90 40.90
CA MET A 1 1.33 50.25 39.64
C MET A 1 0.18 50.27 38.63
N PRO A 2 0.03 51.32 37.80
CA PRO A 2 -1.05 51.40 36.83
C PRO A 2 -0.72 50.67 35.52
N ARG A 3 -1.76 50.03 34.94
CA ARG A 3 -1.74 49.30 33.66
C ARG A 3 -2.01 50.23 32.46
N ARG A 4 -1.60 49.72 31.27
CA ARG A 4 -1.98 50.04 29.86
C ARG A 4 -1.09 51.03 29.10
N PRO A 5 -1.07 51.00 27.74
CA PRO A 5 -1.91 50.21 26.83
C PRO A 5 -1.17 49.38 25.75
N GLN A 6 -1.94 48.44 25.18
CA GLN A 6 -1.62 47.62 24.01
C GLN A 6 -1.57 48.48 22.74
N SER A 7 -0.51 48.33 21.93
CA SER A 7 -0.45 48.83 20.56
C SER A 7 -0.99 47.79 19.59
N ARG A 8 -2.23 48.02 19.11
CA ARG A 8 -2.77 47.43 17.89
C ARG A 8 -2.24 48.21 16.68
N THR A 9 -1.62 47.52 15.73
CA THR A 9 -1.42 48.00 14.35
C THR A 9 -1.31 46.78 13.41
N PRO A 10 -1.58 46.91 12.10
CA PRO A 10 -2.69 46.22 11.46
C PRO A 10 -2.24 45.10 10.50
N LEU A 11 -3.22 44.27 10.13
CA LEU A 11 -3.15 43.25 9.09
C LEU A 11 -2.56 43.81 7.79
N ARG A 12 -1.33 43.40 7.49
CA ARG A 12 -0.73 43.57 6.16
C ARG A 12 -1.22 42.42 5.28
N LYS A 13 -2.06 42.75 4.29
CA LYS A 13 -2.49 41.87 3.21
C LYS A 13 -1.26 41.21 2.58
N GLN A 14 -1.08 39.91 2.76
CA GLN A 14 -0.19 39.15 1.90
C GLN A 14 -0.94 38.85 0.62
N SER A 15 -0.57 39.61 -0.42
CA SER A 15 -0.84 39.29 -1.81
C SER A 15 -0.30 37.91 -2.11
N VAL A 16 -1.17 37.08 -2.67
CA VAL A 16 -0.84 35.76 -3.22
C VAL A 16 -0.10 36.00 -4.53
N ASP A 17 1.22 36.20 -4.44
CA ASP A 17 2.05 36.28 -5.63
C ASP A 17 2.34 34.86 -6.10
N ASN A 18 1.44 34.38 -6.97
CA ASN A 18 1.56 33.17 -7.76
C ASN A 18 2.77 33.31 -8.71
N LYS A 19 3.97 33.09 -8.17
CA LYS A 19 5.20 33.04 -8.97
C LYS A 19 5.28 31.67 -9.62
N VAL A 20 4.93 31.66 -10.89
CA VAL A 20 5.30 30.65 -11.89
C VAL A 20 6.78 30.30 -11.70
N PHE A 21 7.05 29.14 -11.12
CA PHE A 21 8.38 28.52 -11.17
C PHE A 21 8.63 28.07 -12.60
N LYS A 22 9.27 28.95 -13.37
CA LYS A 22 9.69 28.70 -14.74
C LYS A 22 10.95 27.81 -14.70
N CYS A 23 10.77 26.50 -14.82
CA CYS A 23 11.87 25.57 -15.11
C CYS A 23 12.40 25.88 -16.51
N GLN A 24 13.58 26.47 -16.58
CA GLN A 24 14.26 26.76 -17.83
C GLN A 24 15.62 26.05 -17.82
N GLY A 25 15.79 25.05 -18.69
CA GLY A 25 17.12 24.58 -19.07
C GLY A 25 17.55 23.16 -18.69
N CYS A 26 16.69 22.15 -18.79
CA CYS A 26 17.15 20.79 -19.10
C CYS A 26 16.43 20.33 -20.37
N ARG A 27 17.15 20.23 -21.49
CA ARG A 27 16.64 19.52 -22.67
C ARG A 27 16.49 18.05 -22.27
N MET A 28 15.29 17.65 -21.87
CA MET A 28 14.90 16.26 -22.00
C MET A 28 14.73 16.03 -23.50
N SER A 29 15.77 15.49 -24.15
CA SER A 29 15.51 14.69 -25.35
C SER A 29 14.66 13.52 -24.89
N SER A 30 13.34 13.68 -24.90
CA SER A 30 12.41 12.57 -24.83
C SER A 30 12.56 11.82 -26.15
N ILE A 31 13.55 10.93 -26.19
CA ILE A 31 13.54 9.83 -27.14
C ILE A 31 12.19 9.14 -26.90
N PRO A 32 11.25 9.13 -27.86
CA PRO A 32 10.04 8.33 -27.72
C PRO A 32 10.50 6.90 -27.43
N PRO A 33 9.88 6.17 -26.47
CA PRO A 33 10.27 4.80 -26.20
C PRO A 33 10.21 4.06 -27.53
N GLN A 34 11.39 3.71 -28.05
CA GLN A 34 11.49 2.94 -29.28
C GLN A 34 10.73 1.64 -28.99
N PRO A 35 9.81 1.21 -29.86
CA PRO A 35 9.17 -0.08 -29.68
C PRO A 35 10.29 -1.10 -29.52
N ALA A 36 10.32 -1.77 -28.36
CA ALA A 36 11.32 -2.78 -28.08
C ALA A 36 11.35 -3.76 -29.26
N ASP A 37 12.54 -4.00 -29.80
CA ASP A 37 12.72 -4.97 -30.87
C ASP A 37 12.01 -6.28 -30.49
N ALA A 38 11.14 -6.78 -31.37
CA ALA A 38 10.30 -7.95 -31.11
C ALA A 38 11.12 -9.21 -30.76
N PHE A 39 12.42 -9.21 -31.07
CA PHE A 39 13.36 -10.30 -30.79
C PHE A 39 14.27 -10.05 -29.57
N THR A 40 14.16 -8.90 -28.91
CA THR A 40 14.86 -8.63 -27.66
C THR A 40 14.05 -9.13 -26.48
N ALA A 41 14.64 -10.01 -25.66
CA ALA A 41 14.00 -10.48 -24.44
C ALA A 41 13.76 -9.29 -23.49
N PRO A 42 12.57 -9.22 -22.84
CA PRO A 42 12.27 -8.12 -21.93
C PRO A 42 13.27 -8.08 -20.79
N SER A 43 13.56 -6.86 -20.31
CA SER A 43 14.41 -6.71 -19.13
C SER A 43 13.80 -7.43 -17.92
N ALA A 44 14.64 -7.83 -16.97
CA ALA A 44 14.16 -8.48 -15.75
C ALA A 44 13.14 -7.62 -14.96
N HIS A 45 13.22 -6.29 -15.07
CA HIS A 45 12.26 -5.37 -14.46
C HIS A 45 10.90 -5.39 -15.17
N GLU A 46 10.89 -5.25 -16.50
CA GLU A 46 9.66 -5.31 -17.31
C GLU A 46 8.96 -6.66 -17.14
N ALA A 47 9.72 -7.75 -17.13
CA ALA A 47 9.16 -9.09 -16.89
C ALA A 47 8.49 -9.18 -15.50
N ARG A 48 9.00 -8.50 -14.47
CA ARG A 48 8.37 -8.45 -13.13
C ARG A 48 7.09 -7.62 -13.15
N VAL A 49 7.11 -6.43 -13.75
CA VAL A 49 5.94 -5.55 -13.87
C VAL A 49 4.82 -6.25 -14.63
N GLN A 50 5.15 -6.87 -15.77
CA GLN A 50 4.18 -7.61 -16.58
C GLN A 50 3.56 -8.77 -15.78
N ARG A 51 4.36 -9.55 -15.05
CA ARG A 51 3.84 -10.62 -14.18
C ARG A 51 2.90 -10.09 -13.12
N ALA A 52 3.20 -8.94 -12.50
CA ALA A 52 2.31 -8.35 -11.49
C ALA A 52 0.95 -8.00 -12.11
N TYR A 53 0.93 -7.34 -13.27
CA TYR A 53 -0.31 -7.01 -13.98
C TYR A 53 -1.10 -8.26 -14.40
N THR A 54 -0.44 -9.24 -15.02
CA THR A 54 -1.08 -10.51 -15.42
C THR A 54 -1.62 -11.28 -14.21
N SER A 55 -0.91 -11.28 -13.08
CA SER A 55 -1.39 -11.90 -11.84
C SER A 55 -2.63 -11.20 -11.30
N LEU A 56 -2.63 -9.86 -11.27
CA LEU A 56 -3.78 -9.07 -10.83
C LEU A 56 -5.00 -9.37 -11.69
N PHE A 57 -4.85 -9.30 -13.01
CA PHE A 57 -5.93 -9.56 -13.95
C PHE A 57 -6.50 -10.98 -13.79
N ARG A 58 -5.63 -12.00 -13.69
CA ARG A 58 -6.04 -13.39 -13.48
C ARG A 58 -6.85 -13.57 -12.20
N ILE A 59 -6.44 -12.95 -11.10
CA ILE A 59 -7.18 -13.02 -9.83
C ILE A 59 -8.49 -12.25 -9.94
N ALA A 60 -8.47 -11.05 -10.53
CA ALA A 60 -9.64 -10.22 -10.69
C ALA A 60 -10.75 -10.92 -11.49
N GLU A 61 -10.42 -11.47 -12.66
CA GLU A 61 -11.37 -12.19 -13.50
C GLU A 61 -11.96 -13.43 -12.83
N ARG A 62 -11.14 -14.20 -12.10
CA ARG A 62 -11.58 -15.48 -11.52
C ARG A 62 -12.27 -15.34 -10.18
N HIS A 63 -11.90 -14.33 -9.39
CA HIS A 63 -12.23 -14.26 -7.97
C HIS A 63 -12.75 -12.89 -7.50
N ALA A 64 -12.81 -11.88 -8.38
CA ALA A 64 -13.31 -10.56 -8.03
C ALA A 64 -14.04 -9.87 -9.20
N ALA A 65 -14.64 -10.62 -10.12
CA ALA A 65 -15.32 -10.09 -11.30
C ALA A 65 -16.65 -9.41 -10.93
N THR A 66 -17.34 -9.93 -9.90
CA THR A 66 -18.62 -9.38 -9.43
C THR A 66 -18.49 -8.70 -8.07
N ASP A 67 -19.42 -7.81 -7.73
CA ASP A 67 -19.47 -7.19 -6.40
C ASP A 67 -19.67 -8.22 -5.29
N GLY A 68 -20.43 -9.29 -5.55
CA GLY A 68 -20.58 -10.40 -4.61
C GLY A 68 -19.26 -11.14 -4.35
N GLN A 69 -18.43 -11.33 -5.39
CA GLN A 69 -17.09 -11.91 -5.23
C GLN A 69 -16.14 -10.97 -4.49
N ARG A 70 -16.15 -9.67 -4.81
CA ARG A 70 -15.35 -8.64 -4.12
C ARG A 70 -15.70 -8.53 -2.63
N ARG A 71 -16.99 -8.58 -2.28
CA ARG A 71 -17.48 -8.50 -0.91
C ARG A 71 -17.04 -9.65 0.00
N ARG A 72 -16.48 -10.76 -0.53
CA ARG A 72 -15.87 -11.81 0.30
C ARG A 72 -14.70 -11.29 1.14
N GLN A 73 -14.04 -10.22 0.69
CA GLN A 73 -12.98 -9.56 1.44
C GLN A 73 -13.51 -8.70 2.60
N ALA A 74 -14.80 -8.33 2.57
CA ALA A 74 -15.42 -7.38 3.50
C ALA A 74 -16.32 -8.05 4.55
N GLN A 75 -16.04 -9.32 4.92
CA GLN A 75 -16.88 -10.03 5.89
C GLN A 75 -16.37 -9.91 7.32
N SER A 76 -16.88 -8.90 8.02
CA SER A 76 -16.99 -8.84 9.47
C SER A 76 -17.94 -7.70 9.85
N HIS A 77 -18.60 -7.79 11.01
CA HIS A 77 -19.37 -6.70 11.59
C HIS A 77 -18.49 -5.49 11.99
N MET A 78 -17.16 -5.67 11.91
CA MET A 78 -16.13 -4.69 12.23
C MET A 78 -15.08 -4.68 11.11
N ILE A 79 -14.70 -3.49 10.67
CA ILE A 79 -13.59 -3.23 9.73
C ILE A 79 -12.24 -3.72 10.29
N SER A 80 -11.37 -4.26 9.44
CA SER A 80 -10.00 -4.65 9.84
C SER A 80 -9.04 -3.45 9.91
N PRO A 81 -7.98 -3.50 10.74
CA PRO A 81 -6.89 -2.53 10.72
C PRO A 81 -6.38 -2.14 9.32
N TYR A 82 -6.12 -3.12 8.44
CA TYR A 82 -5.66 -2.85 7.07
C TYR A 82 -6.71 -2.10 6.24
N GLU A 83 -7.98 -2.49 6.35
CA GLU A 83 -9.08 -1.85 5.64
C GLU A 83 -9.27 -0.40 6.13
N ALA A 84 -9.21 -0.14 7.43
CA ALA A 84 -9.33 1.19 8.01
C ALA A 84 -8.21 2.13 7.52
N VAL A 85 -6.95 1.67 7.55
CA VAL A 85 -5.79 2.43 7.02
C VAL A 85 -5.99 2.74 5.54
N ARG A 86 -6.46 1.77 4.76
CA ARG A 86 -6.66 1.93 3.32
C ARG A 86 -7.79 2.94 3.02
N LEU A 87 -8.88 2.90 3.77
CA LEU A 87 -10.01 3.82 3.61
C LEU A 87 -9.57 5.28 3.84
N VAL A 88 -8.89 5.55 4.96
CA VAL A 88 -8.35 6.89 5.27
C VAL A 88 -7.39 7.36 4.18
N SER A 89 -6.50 6.49 3.68
CA SER A 89 -5.60 6.83 2.57
C SER A 89 -6.34 7.16 1.27
N PHE A 90 -7.46 6.49 0.99
CA PHE A 90 -8.23 6.70 -0.24
C PHE A 90 -9.02 8.01 -0.19
N LEU A 91 -9.62 8.32 0.96
CA LEU A 91 -10.30 9.59 1.20
C LEU A 91 -9.33 10.78 1.11
N LEU A 92 -8.16 10.70 1.77
CA LEU A 92 -7.14 11.77 1.73
C LEU A 92 -6.53 11.99 0.34
N SER A 93 -6.46 10.96 -0.49
CA SER A 93 -5.92 11.06 -1.86
C SER A 93 -6.97 11.45 -2.91
N GLY A 94 -8.26 11.48 -2.54
CA GLY A 94 -9.37 11.66 -3.46
C GLY A 94 -9.67 10.44 -4.35
N ALA A 95 -9.06 9.29 -4.05
CA ALA A 95 -9.33 8.03 -4.74
C ALA A 95 -10.69 7.42 -4.34
N ALA A 96 -11.27 7.87 -3.22
CA ALA A 96 -12.64 7.62 -2.82
C ALA A 96 -13.33 8.96 -2.50
N GLN A 97 -14.65 9.01 -2.66
CA GLN A 97 -15.47 10.14 -2.23
C GLN A 97 -16.19 9.79 -0.92
N LEU A 98 -16.40 10.80 -0.08
CA LEU A 98 -17.30 10.70 1.07
C LEU A 98 -18.74 10.44 0.60
N GLU A 99 -19.49 9.69 1.41
CA GLU A 99 -20.89 9.39 1.12
C GLU A 99 -21.83 10.23 2.00
N GLY A 100 -22.78 10.94 1.39
CA GLY A 100 -23.80 11.70 2.11
C GLY A 100 -23.23 12.80 3.00
N GLU A 101 -23.54 12.74 4.30
CA GLU A 101 -23.08 13.70 5.32
C GLU A 101 -21.90 13.15 6.16
N GLU A 102 -21.12 12.22 5.62
CA GLU A 102 -19.92 11.70 6.28
C GLU A 102 -18.93 12.83 6.59
N PRO A 103 -18.36 12.89 7.81
CA PRO A 103 -17.39 13.91 8.18
C PRO A 103 -16.12 13.82 7.32
N GLU A 104 -15.51 14.97 7.05
CA GLU A 104 -14.17 15.00 6.43
C GLU A 104 -13.14 14.34 7.34
N VAL A 105 -12.17 13.65 6.74
CA VAL A 105 -11.05 13.05 7.46
C VAL A 105 -10.25 14.13 8.18
N ASP A 106 -10.21 14.05 9.51
CA ASP A 106 -9.53 15.03 10.35
C ASP A 106 -8.17 14.54 10.88
N ARG A 107 -7.55 15.34 11.77
CA ARG A 107 -6.25 14.99 12.38
C ARG A 107 -6.34 13.78 13.31
N ALA A 108 -7.46 13.57 13.99
CA ALA A 108 -7.67 12.44 14.87
C ALA A 108 -7.79 11.16 14.04
N ASP A 109 -8.49 11.19 12.90
CA ASP A 109 -8.60 10.07 11.98
C ASP A 109 -7.24 9.65 11.40
N ILE A 110 -6.41 10.63 11.00
CA ILE A 110 -5.03 10.36 10.55
C ILE A 110 -4.22 9.70 11.68
N THR A 111 -4.35 10.20 12.91
CA THR A 111 -3.64 9.64 14.06
C THR A 111 -4.10 8.22 14.38
N ALA A 112 -5.40 7.95 14.27
CA ALA A 112 -5.97 6.62 14.42
C ALA A 112 -5.41 5.67 13.35
N ALA A 113 -5.41 6.08 12.07
CA ALA A 113 -4.84 5.28 10.98
C ALA A 113 -3.33 4.99 11.18
N LEU A 114 -2.54 5.99 11.61
CA LEU A 114 -1.13 5.78 11.91
C LEU A 114 -0.91 4.78 13.06
N SER A 115 -1.78 4.82 14.07
CA SER A 115 -1.74 3.89 15.21
C SER A 115 -2.11 2.46 14.82
N LEU A 116 -2.90 2.29 13.75
CA LEU A 116 -3.28 0.99 13.18
C LEU A 116 -2.22 0.40 12.24
N LEU A 117 -1.25 1.18 11.75
CA LEU A 117 -0.22 0.69 10.82
C LEU A 117 0.54 -0.56 11.29
N PRO A 118 0.94 -0.70 12.58
CA PRO A 118 1.57 -1.93 13.05
C PRO A 118 0.66 -3.15 12.94
N LEU A 119 -0.63 -3.00 13.26
CA LEU A 119 -1.63 -4.07 13.15
C LEU A 119 -1.92 -4.42 11.68
N ALA A 120 -2.10 -3.41 10.82
CA ALA A 120 -2.29 -3.61 9.39
C ALA A 120 -1.11 -4.36 8.72
N ARG A 121 0.13 -4.10 9.18
CA ARG A 121 1.31 -4.85 8.73
C ARG A 121 1.30 -6.29 9.22
N ALA A 122 0.89 -6.52 10.46
CA ALA A 122 0.75 -7.88 10.99
C ALA A 122 -0.31 -8.68 10.23
N GLU A 123 -1.45 -8.08 9.89
CA GLU A 123 -2.48 -8.74 9.07
C GLU A 123 -1.95 -9.15 7.68
N MET A 124 -1.14 -8.29 7.05
CA MET A 124 -0.52 -8.63 5.76
C MET A 124 0.53 -9.74 5.90
N ASP A 125 1.34 -9.71 6.97
CA ASP A 125 2.29 -10.78 7.30
C ASP A 125 1.56 -12.13 7.50
N GLU A 126 0.41 -12.14 8.19
CA GLU A 126 -0.43 -13.33 8.41
C GLU A 126 -0.95 -13.92 7.10
N VAL A 127 -1.50 -13.08 6.22
CA VAL A 127 -1.97 -13.48 4.89
C VAL A 127 -0.82 -14.03 4.05
N GLU A 128 0.34 -13.38 4.08
CA GLU A 128 1.52 -13.86 3.36
C GLU A 128 1.96 -15.24 3.88
N ALA A 129 2.10 -15.41 5.19
CA ALA A 129 2.45 -16.69 5.81
C ALA A 129 1.44 -17.78 5.46
N GLY A 130 0.14 -17.46 5.49
CA GLY A 130 -0.94 -18.37 5.10
C GLY A 130 -0.82 -18.83 3.65
N ILE A 131 -0.59 -17.90 2.71
CA ILE A 131 -0.39 -18.23 1.29
C ILE A 131 0.85 -19.09 1.09
N LEU A 132 1.98 -18.77 1.73
CA LEU A 132 3.21 -19.55 1.62
C LEU A 132 3.02 -20.98 2.14
N LYS A 133 2.37 -21.14 3.30
CA LYS A 133 2.02 -22.44 3.86
C LYS A 133 1.11 -23.23 2.90
N MET A 134 0.10 -22.59 2.32
CA MET A 134 -0.83 -23.20 1.37
C MET A 134 -0.18 -23.58 0.04
N ALA A 135 0.78 -22.78 -0.45
CA ALA A 135 1.55 -23.05 -1.67
C ALA A 135 2.47 -24.25 -1.46
N HIS A 136 3.21 -24.25 -0.36
CA HIS A 136 4.09 -25.37 0.01
C HIS A 136 3.29 -26.66 0.25
N GLY A 137 2.14 -26.58 0.94
CA GLY A 137 1.24 -27.72 1.15
C GLY A 137 0.61 -28.26 -0.13
N ARG A 138 0.62 -27.49 -1.23
CA ARG A 138 0.21 -27.92 -2.58
C ARG A 138 1.37 -28.43 -3.43
N GLY A 139 2.55 -28.61 -2.84
CA GLY A 139 3.73 -29.15 -3.52
C GLY A 139 4.51 -28.13 -4.36
N MET A 140 4.22 -26.82 -4.25
CA MET A 140 5.04 -25.81 -4.93
C MET A 140 6.46 -25.81 -4.35
N THR A 141 7.44 -25.90 -5.25
CA THR A 141 8.85 -25.84 -4.91
C THR A 141 9.25 -24.42 -4.49
N TRP A 142 10.33 -24.30 -3.71
CA TRP A 142 10.89 -22.98 -3.36
C TRP A 142 11.32 -22.14 -4.57
N SER A 143 11.64 -22.78 -5.70
CA SER A 143 11.93 -22.09 -6.95
C SER A 143 10.68 -21.45 -7.56
N GLU A 144 9.56 -22.19 -7.61
CA GLU A 144 8.27 -21.68 -8.09
C GLU A 144 7.72 -20.58 -7.17
N ILE A 145 7.90 -20.73 -5.86
CA ILE A 145 7.53 -19.71 -4.87
C ILE A 145 8.39 -18.45 -5.08
N ALA A 146 9.71 -18.59 -5.23
CA ALA A 146 10.60 -17.44 -5.49
C ALA A 146 10.21 -16.72 -6.80
N PHE A 147 9.89 -17.48 -7.85
CA PHE A 147 9.41 -16.93 -9.11
C PHE A 147 8.11 -16.12 -8.92
N GLY A 148 7.14 -16.67 -8.19
CA GLY A 148 5.87 -16.00 -7.88
C GLY A 148 6.05 -14.72 -7.03
N LEU A 149 6.97 -14.74 -6.08
CA LEU A 149 7.32 -13.57 -5.25
C LEU A 149 8.22 -12.55 -5.96
N GLY A 150 8.71 -12.87 -7.17
CA GLY A 150 9.66 -12.02 -7.90
C GLY A 150 11.07 -11.96 -7.27
N LEU A 151 11.44 -12.96 -6.46
CA LEU A 151 12.74 -13.07 -5.82
C LEU A 151 13.77 -13.69 -6.77
N ALA A 152 15.04 -13.30 -6.62
CA ALA A 152 16.12 -13.77 -7.49
C ALA A 152 16.52 -15.24 -7.23
N THR A 153 16.34 -15.75 -6.01
CA THR A 153 16.78 -17.10 -5.63
C THR A 153 15.74 -17.85 -4.78
N PRO A 154 15.70 -19.19 -4.85
CA PRO A 154 14.87 -20.02 -3.97
C PRO A 154 15.20 -19.81 -2.49
N GLN A 155 16.48 -19.57 -2.17
CA GLN A 155 16.94 -19.32 -0.80
C GLN A 155 16.32 -18.04 -0.22
N ALA A 156 16.17 -16.98 -1.03
CA ALA A 156 15.52 -15.75 -0.59
C ALA A 156 14.04 -15.98 -0.19
N ALA A 157 13.33 -16.86 -0.91
CA ALA A 157 11.96 -17.24 -0.57
C ALA A 157 11.90 -17.99 0.76
N ARG A 158 12.79 -18.98 0.95
CA ARG A 158 12.89 -19.74 2.20
C ARG A 158 13.21 -18.85 3.41
N GLN A 159 14.19 -17.97 3.29
CA GLN A 159 14.53 -17.04 4.36
C GLN A 159 13.37 -16.09 4.69
N ARG A 160 12.61 -15.62 3.68
CA ARG A 160 11.43 -14.79 3.89
C ARG A 160 10.35 -15.55 4.68
N HIS A 161 10.10 -16.81 4.31
CA HIS A 161 9.18 -17.70 5.04
C HIS A 161 9.63 -17.92 6.50
N GLU A 162 10.91 -18.23 6.74
CA GLU A 162 11.46 -18.44 8.09
C GLU A 162 11.32 -17.18 8.96
N ARG A 163 11.57 -15.98 8.39
CA ARG A 163 11.36 -14.71 9.10
C ARG A 163 9.89 -14.47 9.45
N LEU A 164 8.96 -14.83 8.57
CA LEU A 164 7.52 -14.71 8.83
C LEU A 164 7.08 -15.67 9.92
N ALA A 165 7.48 -16.94 9.84
CA ALA A 165 7.16 -17.95 10.85
C ALA A 165 7.62 -17.54 12.26
N SER A 166 8.86 -17.07 12.38
CA SER A 166 9.40 -16.59 13.67
C SER A 166 8.62 -15.39 14.24
N ARG A 167 8.18 -14.45 13.39
CA ARG A 167 7.34 -13.33 13.85
C ARG A 167 5.98 -13.82 14.36
N MET A 168 5.38 -14.79 13.67
CA MET A 168 4.08 -15.36 14.07
C MET A 168 4.15 -16.11 15.40
N GLU A 169 5.22 -16.88 15.63
CA GLU A 169 5.44 -17.57 16.91
C GLU A 169 5.58 -16.56 18.06
N SER A 170 6.38 -15.50 17.88
CA SER A 170 6.55 -14.46 18.90
C SER A 170 5.27 -13.64 19.18
N GLY A 171 4.37 -13.52 18.20
CA GLY A 171 3.08 -12.86 18.35
C GLY A 171 2.06 -13.74 19.09
N ALA A 172 2.12 -15.06 18.89
CA ALA A 172 1.26 -16.02 19.58
C ALA A 172 1.61 -16.12 21.07
N GLU A 173 2.89 -16.11 21.43
CA GLU A 173 3.35 -16.11 22.83
C GLU A 173 2.87 -14.86 23.58
N LYS A 174 2.94 -13.68 22.96
CA LYS A 174 2.41 -12.43 23.54
C LYS A 174 0.89 -12.44 23.75
N LYS A 175 0.15 -13.25 23.00
CA LYS A 175 -1.31 -13.38 23.12
C LYS A 175 -1.74 -14.37 24.21
N ALA A 176 -0.80 -15.17 24.72
CA ALA A 176 -1.06 -16.18 25.75
C ALA A 176 -0.75 -15.69 27.19
N ASP A 177 -0.03 -14.57 27.33
CA ASP A 177 0.42 -13.99 28.61
C ASP A 177 -0.24 -12.64 28.93
N GLY A 178 -1.30 -12.26 28.21
CA GLY A 178 -2.08 -11.02 28.41
C GLY A 178 -3.57 -11.27 28.33
#